data_AF-A0A9D1JD38-F1
#
_entry.id   AF-A0A9D1JD38-F1
#
_cell.length_a   1.000
_cell.length_b   1.000
_cell.length_c   1.000
_cell.angle_alpha   90.00
_cell.angle_beta   90.00
_cell.angle_gamma   90.00
#
_symmetry.space_group_name_H-M   'P 1'
#
loop_
_entity.id
_entity.type
_entity.pdbx_description
1 polymer ?
#
loop_
_entity_poly.entity_id
_entity_poly.type
_entity_poly.pdbx_seq_one_letter_code
_entity_poly.pdbx_strand_id
1 'polypeptide(L)'
;MKAVVLNNVTKASDITLTNFPVPKIKPGWVLVKIKAFGLNHSEQILRLSEIQGGIVCNTGILGGVYVLNNFDPIKFIPNGVYLSSFFSNYPTQETINYIYSFLAEHKLIPYVGKVFPFSEIAKACIAMDSGTVNGKIVVTMNGSI
;
A
#
# COMPACT_ATOMS: atom_id res chain seq x y z
N MET A 1 12.33 -15.44 19.66
CA MET A 1 11.00 -15.39 19.04
C MET A 1 11.01 -16.21 17.75
N LYS A 2 9.86 -16.77 17.33
CA LYS A 2 9.76 -17.34 15.99
C LYS A 2 9.75 -16.21 14.97
N ALA A 3 10.57 -16.31 13.93
CA ALA A 3 10.70 -15.30 12.88
C ALA A 3 10.98 -15.98 11.53
N VAL A 4 10.52 -15.36 10.45
CA VAL A 4 11.01 -15.64 9.10
C VAL A 4 12.19 -14.71 8.86
N VAL A 5 13.38 -15.26 8.64
CA VAL A 5 14.60 -14.49 8.41
C VAL A 5 15.09 -14.79 7.00
N LEU A 6 15.04 -13.78 6.12
CA LEU A 6 15.46 -13.90 4.72
C LEU A 6 16.75 -13.12 4.53
N ASN A 7 17.83 -13.82 4.18
CA ASN A 7 19.13 -13.19 3.91
C ASN A 7 19.42 -13.03 2.40
N ASN A 8 18.57 -13.62 1.54
CA ASN A 8 18.67 -13.58 0.08
C ASN A 8 17.25 -13.63 -0.53
N VAL A 9 17.15 -13.45 -1.85
CA VAL A 9 15.92 -13.70 -2.62
C VAL A 9 15.48 -15.16 -2.36
N THR A 10 14.27 -15.35 -1.83
CA THR A 10 13.79 -16.65 -1.32
C THR A 10 12.42 -16.98 -1.94
N LYS A 11 12.26 -18.18 -2.49
CA LYS A 11 10.95 -18.64 -3.01
C LYS A 11 10.01 -19.00 -1.87
N ALA A 12 8.70 -18.92 -2.11
CA ALA A 12 7.69 -19.17 -1.08
C ALA A 12 7.79 -20.55 -0.42
N SER A 13 8.13 -21.59 -1.20
CA SER A 13 8.37 -22.95 -0.70
C SER A 13 9.53 -23.05 0.28
N ASP A 14 10.46 -22.10 0.22
CA ASP A 14 11.74 -22.13 0.91
C ASP A 14 11.70 -21.26 2.18
N ILE A 15 10.55 -20.62 2.46
CA ILE A 15 10.32 -19.84 3.67
C ILE A 15 10.17 -20.79 4.86
N THR A 16 11.08 -20.64 5.82
CA THR A 16 11.06 -21.44 7.05
C THR A 16 10.97 -20.55 8.29
N LEU A 17 10.29 -21.07 9.31
CA LEU A 17 10.26 -20.43 10.63
C LEU A 17 11.55 -20.78 11.38
N THR A 18 12.24 -19.76 11.87
CA THR A 18 13.47 -19.88 12.64
C THR A 18 13.31 -19.27 14.02
N ASN A 19 14.13 -19.70 14.99
CA ASN A 19 14.23 -19.02 16.27
C ASN A 19 15.25 -17.88 16.16
N PHE A 20 14.81 -16.66 16.46
CA PHE A 20 15.65 -15.47 16.38
C PHE A 20 15.59 -14.66 17.68
N PRO A 21 16.69 -14.05 18.15
CA PRO A 21 16.67 -13.23 19.35
C PRO A 21 15.76 -12.01 19.18
N VAL A 22 15.10 -11.60 20.26
CA VAL A 22 14.35 -10.33 20.26
C VAL A 22 15.38 -9.19 20.15
N PRO A 23 15.21 -8.21 19.23
CA PRO A 23 16.16 -7.12 19.08
C PRO A 23 16.35 -6.34 20.38
N LYS A 24 17.60 -5.97 20.71
CA LYS A 24 17.91 -5.12 21.87
C LYS A 24 17.64 -3.66 21.55
N ILE A 25 17.00 -2.95 22.47
CA ILE A 25 16.72 -1.51 22.38
C ILE A 25 18.03 -0.71 22.44
N LYS A 26 18.14 0.34 21.62
CA LYS A 26 19.25 1.31 21.62
C LYS A 26 18.75 2.67 22.12
N PRO A 27 19.63 3.57 22.61
CA PRO A 27 19.23 4.92 23.00
C PRO A 27 18.47 5.63 21.86
N GLY A 28 17.30 6.19 22.19
CA GLY A 28 16.42 6.87 21.22
C GLY A 28 15.50 5.97 20.39
N TRP A 29 15.48 4.65 20.61
CA TRP A 29 14.66 3.71 19.86
C TRP A 29 13.50 3.15 20.69
N VAL A 30 12.39 2.83 20.05
CA VAL A 30 11.29 2.05 20.63
C VAL A 30 11.20 0.71 19.91
N LEU A 31 11.12 -0.39 20.67
CA LEU A 31 10.88 -1.72 20.11
C LEU A 31 9.38 -1.95 19.97
N VAL A 32 8.89 -2.06 18.73
CA VAL A 32 7.46 -2.26 18.43
C VAL A 32 7.21 -3.71 18.03
N LYS A 33 6.25 -4.37 18.70
CA LYS A 33 5.79 -5.70 18.33
C LYS A 33 4.69 -5.60 17.27
N ILE A 34 5.08 -5.71 16.00
CA ILE A 34 4.14 -5.71 14.88
C ILE A 34 3.51 -7.12 14.76
N LYS A 35 2.17 -7.20 14.77
CA LYS A 35 1.39 -8.44 14.59
C LYS A 35 0.85 -8.62 13.16
N ALA A 36 1.26 -7.77 12.23
CA ALA A 36 0.81 -7.74 10.84
C ALA A 36 2.00 -7.69 9.88
N PHE A 37 1.86 -8.25 8.69
CA PHE A 37 2.83 -8.11 7.62
C PHE A 37 2.08 -7.69 6.35
N GLY A 38 2.69 -6.80 5.56
CA GLY A 38 2.09 -6.30 4.32
C GLY A 38 2.25 -7.33 3.21
N LEU A 39 1.19 -8.07 2.92
CA LEU A 39 0.95 -8.65 1.61
C LEU A 39 0.06 -7.68 0.81
N ASN A 40 0.10 -7.75 -0.52
CA ASN A 40 -0.97 -7.17 -1.35
C ASN A 40 -2.27 -7.88 -0.94
N HIS A 41 -3.00 -7.28 0.00
CA HIS A 41 -4.05 -7.95 0.76
C HIS A 41 -5.20 -8.43 -0.14
N SER A 42 -5.47 -7.72 -1.23
CA SER A 42 -6.41 -8.12 -2.28
C SER A 42 -6.07 -9.47 -2.89
N GLU A 43 -4.78 -9.76 -3.09
CA GLU A 43 -4.31 -10.99 -3.72
C GLU A 43 -4.27 -12.17 -2.74
N GLN A 44 -4.07 -11.90 -1.45
CA GLN A 44 -4.16 -12.89 -0.38
C GLN A 44 -5.62 -13.29 -0.11
N ILE A 45 -6.54 -12.33 -0.06
CA ILE A 45 -7.99 -12.55 0.14
C ILE A 45 -8.55 -13.51 -0.92
N LEU A 46 -8.20 -13.29 -2.19
CA LEU A 46 -8.69 -14.11 -3.30
C LEU A 46 -8.09 -15.52 -3.29
N ARG A 47 -6.81 -15.65 -2.91
CA ARG A 47 -6.10 -16.94 -2.89
C ARG A 47 -6.47 -17.84 -1.70
N LEU A 48 -6.86 -17.27 -0.56
CA LEU A 48 -7.14 -18.02 0.67
C LEU A 48 -8.65 -18.24 0.92
N SER A 49 -9.54 -17.71 0.07
CA SER A 49 -11.00 -17.80 0.24
C SER A 49 -11.47 -17.35 1.63
N GLU A 50 -10.78 -16.36 2.22
CA GLU A 50 -11.05 -15.87 3.59
C GLU A 50 -12.30 -14.99 3.66
N ILE A 51 -12.92 -14.67 2.51
CA ILE A 51 -14.13 -13.85 2.42
C ILE A 51 -15.21 -14.60 1.65
N GLN A 52 -16.39 -14.67 2.23
CA GLN A 52 -17.62 -15.15 1.58
C GLN A 52 -18.50 -13.93 1.25
N GLY A 53 -18.91 -13.77 -0.02
CA GLY A 53 -19.83 -12.69 -0.40
C GLY A 53 -19.20 -11.30 -0.59
N GLY A 54 -17.87 -11.17 -0.60
CA GLY A 54 -17.17 -9.87 -0.62
C GLY A 54 -16.94 -9.27 -2.00
N ILE A 55 -16.63 -7.97 -2.04
CA ILE A 55 -16.17 -7.26 -3.24
C ILE A 55 -14.72 -6.84 -3.03
N VAL A 56 -13.83 -7.28 -3.92
CA VAL A 56 -12.42 -6.87 -3.99
C VAL A 56 -12.27 -5.90 -5.15
N CYS A 57 -11.88 -4.65 -4.87
CA CYS A 57 -11.61 -3.65 -5.90
C CYS A 57 -10.10 -3.46 -6.07
N ASN A 58 -9.59 -3.74 -7.27
CA ASN A 58 -8.22 -3.42 -7.65
C ASN A 58 -8.10 -1.94 -8.02
N THR A 59 -7.29 -1.19 -7.28
CA THR A 59 -7.15 0.27 -7.43
C THR A 59 -5.73 0.72 -7.81
N GLY A 60 -4.76 -0.18 -7.88
CA GLY A 60 -3.38 0.17 -8.19
C GLY A 60 -2.41 -0.99 -8.10
N ILE A 61 -1.23 -0.81 -8.70
CA ILE A 61 -0.23 -1.87 -8.85
C ILE A 61 1.14 -1.35 -8.44
N LEU A 62 1.35 -1.21 -7.13
CA LEU A 62 2.60 -0.70 -6.55
C LEU A 62 3.64 -1.80 -6.29
N GLY A 63 3.30 -3.07 -6.58
CA GLY A 63 4.18 -4.22 -6.37
C GLY A 63 5.17 -4.49 -7.51
N GLY A 64 5.25 -3.64 -8.53
CA GLY A 64 6.17 -3.79 -9.67
C GLY A 64 5.79 -4.88 -10.70
N VAL A 65 4.67 -5.58 -10.49
CA VAL A 65 4.12 -6.59 -11.41
C VAL A 65 2.77 -6.13 -11.90
N TYR A 66 2.71 -5.62 -13.14
CA TYR A 66 1.55 -4.90 -13.67
C TYR A 66 0.47 -5.78 -14.32
N VAL A 67 0.69 -7.10 -14.33
CA VAL A 67 -0.21 -8.07 -14.95
C VAL A 67 -0.34 -9.31 -14.08
N LEU A 68 -1.55 -9.85 -13.99
CA LEU A 68 -1.80 -11.14 -13.37
C LEU A 68 -1.55 -12.25 -14.40
N ASN A 69 -0.33 -12.79 -14.41
CA ASN A 69 0.02 -13.89 -15.28
C ASN A 69 -0.73 -15.17 -14.87
N ASN A 70 -1.23 -15.91 -15.87
CA ASN A 70 -1.91 -17.20 -15.68
C ASN A 70 -3.18 -17.13 -14.80
N PHE A 71 -3.89 -16.01 -14.81
CA PHE A 71 -5.12 -15.83 -14.05
C PHE A 71 -6.31 -16.57 -14.69
N ASP A 72 -6.83 -17.58 -14.00
CA ASP A 72 -8.04 -18.32 -14.36
C ASP A 72 -9.21 -17.84 -13.47
N PRO A 73 -10.14 -17.03 -13.98
CA PRO A 73 -11.18 -16.44 -13.13
C PRO A 73 -12.07 -17.46 -12.43
N ILE A 74 -12.28 -18.65 -13.01
CA ILE A 74 -13.11 -19.71 -12.39
C ILE A 74 -12.38 -20.32 -11.19
N LYS A 75 -11.05 -20.45 -11.27
CA LYS A 75 -10.24 -21.07 -10.20
C LYS A 75 -9.79 -20.08 -9.14
N PHE A 76 -9.59 -18.82 -9.51
CA PHE A 76 -8.94 -17.83 -8.66
C PHE A 76 -9.91 -16.81 -8.03
N ILE A 77 -11.15 -16.70 -8.51
CA ILE A 77 -12.18 -15.90 -7.85
C ILE A 77 -13.05 -16.86 -7.03
N PRO A 78 -13.06 -16.75 -5.68
CA PRO A 78 -13.90 -17.61 -4.87
C PRO A 78 -15.39 -17.46 -5.18
N ASN A 79 -16.16 -18.54 -5.00
CA ASN A 79 -17.60 -18.51 -5.23
C ASN A 79 -18.28 -17.44 -4.36
N GLY A 80 -19.12 -16.62 -5.00
CA GLY A 80 -19.84 -15.52 -4.35
C GLY A 80 -18.98 -14.27 -4.08
N VAL A 81 -17.73 -14.23 -4.53
CA VAL A 81 -16.87 -13.02 -4.45
C VAL A 81 -16.87 -12.29 -5.79
N TYR A 82 -16.85 -10.96 -5.71
CA TYR A 82 -16.72 -10.09 -6.88
C TYR A 82 -15.31 -9.50 -6.93
N LEU A 83 -14.67 -9.58 -8.09
CA LEU A 83 -13.45 -8.83 -8.40
C LEU A 83 -13.82 -7.67 -9.32
N SER A 84 -13.58 -6.45 -8.88
CA SER A 84 -13.78 -5.21 -9.64
C SER A 84 -12.49 -4.42 -9.78
N SER A 85 -12.50 -3.41 -10.64
CA SER A 85 -11.38 -2.49 -10.85
C SER A 85 -11.85 -1.05 -10.80
N PHE A 86 -11.00 -0.17 -10.29
CA PHE A 86 -11.21 1.27 -10.35
C PHE A 86 -10.07 1.95 -11.12
N PHE A 87 -10.42 2.93 -11.94
CA PHE A 87 -9.48 3.70 -12.73
C PHE A 87 -9.87 5.18 -12.71
N SER A 88 -8.91 6.04 -12.34
CA SER A 88 -9.19 7.44 -11.98
C SER A 88 -8.75 8.47 -13.02
N ASN A 89 -8.49 8.09 -14.28
CA ASN A 89 -7.78 8.96 -15.22
C ASN A 89 -8.57 10.18 -15.73
N TYR A 90 -9.88 10.26 -15.48
CA TYR A 90 -10.73 11.30 -16.05
C TYR A 90 -11.76 11.84 -15.04
N PRO A 91 -11.32 12.39 -13.90
CA PRO A 91 -12.26 12.99 -12.96
C PRO A 91 -12.90 14.22 -13.58
N THR A 92 -14.21 14.37 -13.42
CA THR A 92 -14.92 15.59 -13.81
C THR A 92 -14.69 16.68 -12.76
N GLN A 93 -14.87 17.96 -13.14
CA GLN A 93 -14.84 19.06 -12.17
C GLN A 93 -15.85 18.84 -11.05
N GLU A 94 -17.04 18.32 -11.38
CA GLU A 94 -18.07 17.96 -10.41
C GLU A 94 -17.56 16.91 -9.40
N THR A 95 -16.86 15.88 -9.87
CA THR A 95 -16.25 14.86 -9.00
C THR A 95 -15.23 15.47 -8.06
N ILE A 96 -14.37 16.36 -8.56
CA ILE A 96 -13.35 17.03 -7.74
C ILE A 96 -14.01 17.94 -6.69
N ASN A 97 -15.03 18.71 -7.08
CA ASN A 97 -15.78 19.56 -6.16
C ASN A 97 -16.46 18.74 -5.07
N TYR A 98 -17.07 17.61 -5.44
CA TYR A 98 -17.66 16.68 -4.49
C TYR A 98 -16.63 16.18 -3.47
N ILE A 99 -15.43 15.79 -3.91
CA ILE A 99 -14.36 15.37 -2.99
C ILE A 99 -14.02 16.49 -2.00
N TYR A 100 -13.89 17.74 -2.45
CA TYR A 100 -13.60 18.86 -1.55
C TYR A 100 -14.74 19.13 -0.55
N SER A 101 -15.99 19.11 -1.02
CA SER A 101 -17.17 19.26 -0.16
C SER A 101 -17.23 18.15 0.90
N PHE A 102 -16.99 16.90 0.49
CA PHE A 102 -16.97 15.75 1.40
C PHE A 102 -15.87 15.88 2.46
N LEU A 103 -14.66 16.29 2.07
CA LEU A 103 -13.57 16.53 3.01
C LEU A 103 -13.92 17.63 4.02
N ALA A 104 -14.52 18.73 3.56
CA ALA A 104 -14.91 19.84 4.42
C ALA A 104 -16.04 19.46 5.40
N GLU A 105 -17.09 18.82 4.90
CA GLU A 105 -18.25 18.38 5.67
C GLU A 105 -17.83 17.43 6.81
N HIS A 106 -16.98 16.47 6.50
CA HIS A 106 -16.51 15.47 7.46
C HIS A 106 -15.23 15.87 8.20
N LYS A 107 -14.74 17.11 8.00
CA LYS A 107 -13.51 17.63 8.62
C LYS A 107 -12.31 16.70 8.42
N LEU A 108 -12.22 16.09 7.24
CA LEU A 108 -11.15 15.18 6.87
C LEU A 108 -9.96 15.98 6.35
N ILE A 109 -8.85 15.90 7.08
CA ILE A 109 -7.60 16.57 6.70
C ILE A 109 -6.64 15.51 6.14
N PRO A 110 -6.27 15.59 4.85
CA PRO A 110 -5.28 14.68 4.29
C PRO A 110 -3.95 14.80 5.04
N TYR A 111 -3.39 13.66 5.44
CA TYR A 111 -2.08 13.65 6.08
C TYR A 111 -0.97 13.91 5.06
N VAL A 112 -0.34 15.08 5.15
CA VAL A 112 0.83 15.46 4.35
C VAL A 112 2.08 14.93 5.04
N GLY A 113 2.76 13.99 4.39
CA GLY A 113 3.95 13.36 4.93
C GLY A 113 5.21 14.20 4.73
N LYS A 114 5.37 14.75 3.52
CA LYS A 114 6.54 15.56 3.17
C LYS A 114 6.19 16.55 2.07
N VAL A 115 6.79 17.73 2.17
CA VAL A 115 6.65 18.80 1.18
C VAL A 115 8.02 19.07 0.57
N PHE A 116 8.07 19.15 -0.76
CA PHE A 116 9.26 19.52 -1.51
C PHE A 116 8.97 20.77 -2.34
N PRO A 117 9.91 21.71 -2.47
CA PRO A 117 9.79 22.73 -3.51
C PRO A 117 9.92 22.06 -4.88
N PHE A 118 9.33 22.66 -5.91
CA PHE A 118 9.39 22.16 -7.29
C PHE A 118 10.83 22.01 -7.80
N SER A 119 11.76 22.87 -7.33
CA SER A 119 13.19 22.75 -7.60
C SER A 119 13.81 21.42 -7.12
N GLU A 120 13.15 20.72 -6.21
CA GLU A 120 13.56 19.42 -5.66
C GLU A 120 12.65 18.26 -6.10
N ILE A 121 11.91 18.40 -7.22
CA ILE A 121 10.99 17.35 -7.70
C ILE A 121 11.66 15.98 -7.85
N ALA A 122 12.94 15.94 -8.24
CA ALA A 122 13.71 14.69 -8.29
C ALA A 122 13.80 14.00 -6.92
N LYS A 123 14.00 14.76 -5.84
CA LYS A 123 14.01 14.22 -4.47
C LYS A 123 12.62 13.75 -4.03
N ALA A 124 11.56 14.43 -4.48
CA ALA A 124 10.18 14.01 -4.24
C ALA A 124 9.88 12.65 -4.87
N CYS A 125 10.29 12.43 -6.13
CA CYS A 125 10.14 11.14 -6.81
C CYS A 125 10.93 10.03 -6.11
N ILE A 126 12.20 10.27 -5.74
CA ILE A 126 13.01 9.29 -5.00
C ILE A 126 12.37 8.93 -3.65
N ALA A 127 11.81 9.92 -2.94
CA ALA A 127 11.12 9.68 -1.67
C ALA A 127 9.85 8.83 -1.83
N MET A 128 9.12 9.01 -2.94
CA MET A 128 7.97 8.19 -3.32
C MET A 128 8.39 6.74 -3.62
N ASP A 129 9.38 6.55 -4.49
CA ASP A 129 9.84 5.23 -4.95
C ASP A 129 10.47 4.41 -3.81
N SER A 130 11.16 5.08 -2.89
CA SER A 130 11.75 4.43 -1.71
C SER A 130 10.72 4.00 -0.66
N GLY A 131 9.47 4.45 -0.76
CA GLY A 131 8.43 4.19 0.24
C GLY A 131 8.74 4.75 1.63
N THR A 132 9.62 5.76 1.73
CA THR A 132 10.12 6.30 3.01
C THR A 132 9.22 7.37 3.62
N VAL A 133 8.24 7.87 2.86
CA VAL A 133 7.29 8.89 3.30
C VAL A 133 5.93 8.24 3.54
N ASN A 134 5.43 8.38 4.77
CA ASN A 134 4.05 8.04 5.09
C ASN A 134 3.14 9.24 4.79
N GLY A 135 2.02 9.04 4.11
CA GLY A 135 1.10 10.11 3.72
C GLY A 135 1.36 10.70 2.33
N LYS A 136 0.78 11.88 2.07
CA LYS A 136 0.89 12.55 0.77
C LYS A 136 2.21 13.32 0.66
N ILE A 137 2.91 13.11 -0.46
CA ILE A 137 4.00 13.98 -0.89
C ILE A 137 3.38 15.16 -1.66
N VAL A 138 3.70 16.38 -1.26
CA VAL A 138 3.23 17.61 -1.91
C VAL A 138 4.42 18.35 -2.51
N VAL A 139 4.24 18.87 -3.73
CA VAL A 139 5.23 19.71 -4.39
C VAL A 139 4.69 21.14 -4.47
N THR A 140 5.43 22.11 -3.95
CA THR A 140 5.05 23.53 -4.00
C THR A 140 5.76 24.22 -5.15
N MET A 141 5.01 25.00 -5.94
CA MET A 141 5.57 25.73 -7.09
C MET A 141 6.37 26.96 -6.65
N ASN A 142 6.01 27.60 -5.53
CA ASN A 142 6.63 28.82 -5.01
C ASN A 142 6.53 28.86 -3.47
N GLY A 143 7.49 28.29 -2.74
CA GLY A 143 7.82 28.65 -1.34
C GLY A 143 6.73 28.70 -0.23
N SER A 144 5.45 28.46 -0.50
CA SER A 144 4.36 28.68 0.44
C SER A 144 3.29 27.59 0.29
N ILE A 145 2.75 27.14 1.44
CA ILE A 145 1.50 26.38 1.55
C ILE A 145 0.45 27.34 2.10
#